data_AF-A0A848LVI7-F1
#
_entry.id   AF-A0A848LVI7-F1
#
_cell.length_a   1.000
_cell.length_b   1.000
_cell.length_c   1.000
_cell.angle_alpha   90.00
_cell.angle_beta   90.00
_cell.angle_gamma   90.00
#
_symmetry.space_group_name_H-M   'P 1'
#
loop_
_entity.id
_entity.type
_entity.pdbx_description
1 polymer ?
#
loop_
_entity_poly.entity_id
_entity_poly.type
_entity_poly.pdbx_seq_one_letter_code
_entity_poly.pdbx_strand_id
1 'polypeptide(L)'
;MLKGCVLAVLIAALSGCAARASTWKGKVEWPDEHSAQLVGQPMEAGAAIAAAAAVRELVRTNPYPDLFAGCSSPEQGLDVAIFKGPTPGLYFVVLHQRFNRCGGPAGRVLDWWHEYAVTPQGEVVAEAPPYGEESAAPTFA
;
A
#
# COMPACT_ATOMS: atom_id res chain seq x y z
N MET A 1 49.73 -3.88 6.41
CA MET A 1 48.60 -4.58 7.09
C MET A 1 47.48 -3.64 7.52
N LEU A 2 47.77 -2.40 7.97
CA LEU A 2 46.78 -1.41 8.41
C LEU A 2 45.72 -1.01 7.35
N LYS A 3 46.10 -0.92 6.07
CA LYS A 3 45.23 -0.53 4.95
C LYS A 3 44.05 -1.49 4.70
N GLY A 4 44.23 -2.79 4.98
CA GLY A 4 43.17 -3.79 4.79
C GLY A 4 42.07 -3.68 5.85
N CYS A 5 42.45 -3.38 7.10
CA CYS A 5 41.50 -3.20 8.19
C CYS A 5 40.60 -1.96 8.00
N VAL A 6 41.15 -0.87 7.44
CA VAL A 6 40.40 0.37 7.18
C VAL A 6 39.30 0.15 6.13
N LEU A 7 39.56 -0.62 5.08
CA LEU A 7 38.56 -0.91 4.05
C LEU A 7 37.41 -1.77 4.59
N ALA A 8 37.72 -2.76 5.42
CA ALA A 8 36.72 -3.65 6.01
C ALA A 8 35.77 -2.90 6.97
N VAL A 9 36.29 -1.95 7.75
CA VAL A 9 35.48 -1.09 8.64
C VAL A 9 34.60 -0.13 7.84
N LEU A 10 35.08 0.42 6.72
CA LEU A 10 34.29 1.26 5.82
C LEU A 10 33.12 0.50 5.17
N ILE A 11 33.34 -0.74 4.73
CA ILE A 11 32.27 -1.57 4.15
C ILE A 11 31.23 -1.95 5.22
N ALA A 12 31.66 -2.27 6.44
CA ALA A 12 30.75 -2.55 7.55
C ALA A 12 29.90 -1.31 7.92
N ALA A 13 30.49 -0.12 7.93
CA ALA A 13 29.77 1.13 8.19
C ALA A 13 28.74 1.49 7.09
N LEU A 14 28.98 1.11 5.84
CA LEU A 14 28.07 1.36 4.72
C LEU A 14 26.89 0.38 4.64
N SER A 15 27.02 -0.80 5.26
CA SER A 15 25.94 -1.81 5.29
C SER A 15 24.78 -1.48 6.25
N GLY A 16 24.93 -0.45 7.10
CA GLY A 16 23.93 -0.05 8.11
C GLY A 16 22.63 0.56 7.55
N CYS A 17 22.60 0.93 6.27
CA CYS A 17 21.44 1.56 5.62
C CYS A 17 20.93 0.79 4.39
N ALA A 18 21.37 -0.45 4.17
CA ALA A 18 20.70 -1.29 3.19
C ALA A 18 19.30 -1.58 3.74
N ALA A 19 18.27 -0.93 3.18
CA ALA A 19 16.89 -1.28 3.41
C ALA A 19 16.78 -2.80 3.26
N ARG A 20 16.49 -3.50 4.36
CA ARG A 20 16.26 -4.94 4.32
C ARG A 20 15.20 -5.16 3.25
N ALA A 21 15.55 -5.92 2.21
CA ALA A 21 14.56 -6.41 1.26
C ALA A 21 13.49 -7.10 2.10
N SER A 22 12.30 -6.50 2.16
CA SER A 22 11.21 -7.19 2.82
C SER A 22 10.96 -8.44 1.99
N THR A 23 10.93 -9.55 2.71
CA THR A 23 10.67 -10.89 2.21
C THR A 23 9.44 -11.33 2.98
N TRP A 24 8.40 -10.50 2.93
CA TRP A 24 7.19 -10.77 3.66
C TRP A 24 6.63 -12.11 3.18
N LYS A 25 6.49 -13.05 4.11
CA LYS A 25 6.07 -14.45 3.87
C LYS A 25 4.87 -14.84 4.75
N GLY A 26 4.26 -13.87 5.42
CA GLY A 26 3.11 -14.11 6.28
C GLY A 26 1.86 -14.45 5.47
N LYS A 27 0.77 -14.79 6.15
CA LYS A 27 -0.58 -14.63 5.60
C LYS A 27 -1.07 -13.25 6.02
N VAL A 28 -1.65 -12.47 5.10
CA VAL A 28 -2.31 -11.22 5.47
C VAL A 28 -3.65 -11.57 6.10
N GLU A 29 -3.84 -11.15 7.34
CA GLU A 29 -5.16 -11.02 7.94
C GLU A 29 -5.62 -9.58 7.75
N TRP A 30 -6.71 -9.41 6.97
CA TRP A 30 -7.29 -8.11 6.67
C TRP A 30 -8.10 -7.61 7.86
N PRO A 31 -7.98 -6.32 8.24
CA PRO A 31 -8.74 -5.75 9.33
C PRO A 31 -10.23 -5.65 8.97
N ASP A 32 -11.07 -5.98 9.94
CA ASP A 32 -12.51 -5.73 9.94
C ASP A 32 -12.85 -4.44 10.70
N GLU A 33 -14.15 -4.12 10.82
CA GLU A 33 -14.64 -2.94 11.54
C GLU A 33 -14.19 -2.86 13.01
N HIS A 34 -13.82 -3.99 13.61
CA HIS A 34 -13.43 -4.08 15.02
C HIS A 34 -11.91 -4.05 15.22
N SER A 35 -11.13 -4.44 14.21
CA SER A 35 -9.67 -4.53 14.26
C SER A 35 -8.96 -3.42 13.48
N ALA A 36 -9.67 -2.70 12.61
CA ALA A 36 -9.15 -1.55 11.89
C ALA A 36 -8.90 -0.36 12.83
N GLN A 37 -7.67 0.14 12.87
CA GLN A 37 -7.29 1.32 13.65
C GLN A 37 -6.75 2.41 12.73
N LEU A 38 -7.51 3.49 12.57
CA LEU A 38 -7.12 4.61 11.70
C LEU A 38 -5.79 5.23 12.16
N VAL A 39 -4.83 5.32 11.24
CA VAL A 39 -3.59 6.08 11.42
C VAL A 39 -3.90 7.55 11.12
N GLY A 40 -4.23 8.29 12.18
CA GLY A 40 -4.53 9.73 12.11
C GLY A 40 -3.29 10.62 11.98
N GLN A 41 -3.50 11.93 12.12
CA GLN A 41 -2.43 12.93 12.19
C GLN A 41 -2.08 13.25 13.66
N PRO A 42 -0.80 13.44 14.01
CA PRO A 42 0.39 13.16 13.19
C PRO A 42 0.59 11.65 12.95
N MET A 43 1.17 11.28 11.80
CA MET A 43 1.41 9.88 11.44
C MET A 43 2.89 9.48 11.50
N GLU A 44 3.14 8.19 11.69
CA GLU A 44 4.47 7.58 11.54
C GLU A 44 4.96 7.69 10.08
N ALA A 45 6.25 7.95 9.87
CA ALA A 45 6.81 8.07 8.52
C ALA A 45 6.64 6.80 7.66
N GLY A 46 6.66 5.62 8.30
CA GLY A 46 6.38 4.35 7.62
C GLY A 46 4.98 4.29 7.03
N ALA A 47 3.99 4.89 7.69
CA ALA A 47 2.62 4.97 7.18
C ALA A 47 2.55 5.85 5.91
N ALA A 48 3.28 6.98 5.90
CA ALA A 48 3.36 7.84 4.72
C ALA A 48 4.04 7.14 3.53
N ILE A 49 5.11 6.36 3.79
CA ILE A 49 5.78 5.55 2.77
C ILE A 49 4.83 4.48 2.22
N ALA A 50 4.12 3.78 3.10
CA ALA A 50 3.12 2.78 2.73
C ALA A 50 2.01 3.35 1.85
N ALA A 51 1.47 4.53 2.22
CA ALA A 51 0.50 5.25 1.42
C ALA A 51 1.01 5.57 0.01
N ALA A 52 2.22 6.14 -0.08
CA ALA A 52 2.81 6.47 -1.37
C ALA A 52 3.07 5.22 -2.23
N ALA A 53 3.43 4.08 -1.61
CA ALA A 53 3.62 2.83 -2.31
C ALA A 53 2.31 2.24 -2.86
N ALA A 54 1.24 2.23 -2.06
CA ALA A 54 -0.09 1.81 -2.51
C ALA A 54 -0.58 2.65 -3.69
N VAL A 55 -0.42 3.98 -3.61
CA VAL A 55 -0.79 4.90 -4.70
C VAL A 55 -0.03 4.55 -5.99
N ARG A 56 1.30 4.37 -5.91
CA ARG A 56 2.10 3.98 -7.07
C ARG A 56 1.69 2.63 -7.64
N GLU A 57 1.36 1.67 -6.78
CA GLU A 57 0.93 0.36 -7.21
C GLU A 57 -0.39 0.43 -7.98
N LEU A 58 -1.41 1.10 -7.43
CA LEU A 58 -2.69 1.29 -8.12
C LEU A 58 -2.49 1.98 -9.48
N VAL A 59 -1.72 3.07 -9.53
CA VAL A 59 -1.48 3.78 -10.79
C VAL A 59 -0.77 2.90 -11.82
N ARG A 60 0.13 2.02 -11.36
CA ARG A 60 0.88 1.09 -12.22
C ARG A 60 0.03 -0.06 -12.74
N THR A 61 -0.89 -0.59 -11.93
CA THR A 61 -1.68 -1.79 -12.25
C THR A 61 -3.08 -1.50 -12.78
N ASN A 62 -3.57 -0.26 -12.65
CA ASN A 62 -4.91 0.12 -13.07
C ASN A 62 -5.11 -0.15 -14.58
N PRO A 63 -6.06 -1.04 -14.95
CA PRO A 63 -6.32 -1.36 -16.36
C PRO A 63 -7.00 -0.22 -17.13
N TYR A 64 -7.47 0.81 -16.44
CA TYR A 64 -8.18 1.94 -17.04
C TYR A 64 -7.42 3.26 -16.80
N PRO A 65 -6.34 3.52 -17.57
CA PRO A 65 -5.47 4.69 -17.36
C PRO A 65 -6.20 6.02 -17.56
N ASP A 66 -7.24 6.03 -18.39
CA ASP A 66 -8.02 7.24 -18.71
C ASP A 66 -9.03 7.64 -17.62
N LEU A 67 -9.20 6.83 -16.56
CA LEU A 67 -10.13 7.14 -15.45
C LEU A 67 -9.82 8.48 -14.76
N PHE A 68 -8.57 8.94 -14.83
CA PHE A 68 -8.11 10.19 -14.24
C PHE A 68 -7.87 11.30 -15.27
N ALA A 69 -8.41 11.14 -16.49
CA ALA A 69 -8.34 12.16 -17.51
C ALA A 69 -8.86 13.51 -16.97
N GLY A 70 -8.08 14.57 -17.15
CA GLY A 70 -8.36 15.92 -16.64
C GLY A 70 -7.60 16.29 -15.36
N CYS A 71 -7.01 15.34 -14.65
CA CYS A 71 -5.98 15.62 -13.64
C CYS A 71 -4.60 15.79 -14.28
N SER A 72 -3.70 16.49 -13.57
CA SER A 72 -2.29 16.62 -13.97
C SER A 72 -1.52 15.31 -13.81
N SER A 73 -1.95 14.47 -12.86
CA SER A 73 -1.50 13.10 -12.67
C SER A 73 -2.62 12.25 -12.03
N PRO A 74 -2.60 10.91 -12.16
CA PRO A 74 -3.60 10.03 -11.56
C PRO A 74 -3.74 10.19 -10.03
N GLU A 75 -2.63 10.45 -9.34
CA GLU A 75 -2.58 10.57 -7.88
C GLU A 75 -3.45 11.71 -7.34
N GLN A 76 -3.64 12.77 -8.12
CA GLN A 76 -4.52 13.90 -7.78
C GLN A 76 -5.98 13.46 -7.61
N GLY A 77 -6.38 12.40 -8.31
CA GLY A 77 -7.71 11.80 -8.25
C GLY A 77 -7.89 10.78 -7.13
N LEU A 78 -6.96 10.64 -6.19
CA LEU A 78 -7.04 9.63 -5.13
C LEU A 78 -7.16 10.28 -3.74
N ASP A 79 -7.95 9.65 -2.88
CA ASP A 79 -7.92 9.83 -1.42
C ASP A 79 -7.28 8.61 -0.77
N VAL A 80 -6.55 8.83 0.32
CA VAL A 80 -5.82 7.77 1.03
C VAL A 80 -6.28 7.73 2.48
N ALA A 81 -6.71 6.56 2.94
CA ALA A 81 -6.88 6.26 4.36
C ALA A 81 -5.93 5.12 4.75
N ILE A 82 -5.30 5.23 5.92
CA ILE A 82 -4.28 4.28 6.36
C ILE A 82 -4.73 3.72 7.71
N PHE A 83 -4.63 2.41 7.86
CA PHE A 83 -5.02 1.70 9.07
C PHE A 83 -3.88 0.79 9.55
N LYS A 84 -3.83 0.57 10.85
CA LYS A 84 -3.22 -0.61 11.45
C LYS A 84 -4.29 -1.69 11.60
N GLY A 85 -3.85 -2.94 11.67
CA GLY A 85 -4.75 -4.10 11.75
C GLY A 85 -4.10 -5.28 12.46
N PRO A 86 -4.70 -6.47 12.35
CA PRO A 86 -4.31 -7.65 13.12
C PRO A 86 -2.93 -8.19 12.72
N THR A 87 -2.49 -7.99 11.47
CA THR A 87 -1.16 -8.40 11.01
C THR A 87 -0.09 -7.38 11.42
N PRO A 88 0.80 -7.68 12.38
CA PRO A 88 1.79 -6.71 12.86
C PRO A 88 2.82 -6.38 11.78
N GLY A 89 3.27 -5.12 11.77
CA GLY A 89 4.28 -4.68 10.82
C GLY A 89 3.76 -4.41 9.41
N LEU A 90 2.44 -4.38 9.21
CA LEU A 90 1.79 -3.90 7.99
C LEU A 90 0.93 -2.68 8.28
N TYR A 91 0.82 -1.82 7.27
CA TYR A 91 -0.23 -0.83 7.14
C TYR A 91 -1.22 -1.29 6.08
N PHE A 92 -2.50 -1.04 6.33
CA PHE A 92 -3.60 -1.33 5.41
C PHE A 92 -4.04 0.00 4.81
N VAL A 93 -3.86 0.17 3.50
CA VAL A 93 -4.08 1.43 2.80
C VAL A 93 -5.30 1.29 1.91
N VAL A 94 -6.33 2.07 2.19
CA VAL A 94 -7.54 2.17 1.38
C VAL A 94 -7.41 3.37 0.45
N LEU A 95 -7.57 3.14 -0.86
CA LEU A 95 -7.55 4.15 -1.90
C LEU A 95 -8.96 4.37 -2.43
N HIS A 96 -9.47 5.58 -2.24
CA HIS A 96 -10.75 6.00 -2.80
C HIS A 96 -10.53 6.81 -4.07
N GLN A 97 -11.20 6.40 -5.14
CA GLN A 97 -11.12 7.09 -6.41
C GLN A 97 -12.07 8.29 -6.42
N ARG A 98 -11.50 9.49 -6.57
CA ARG A 98 -12.17 10.79 -6.57
C ARG A 98 -12.13 11.41 -7.97
N PHE A 99 -12.76 10.74 -8.93
CA PHE A 99 -12.81 11.18 -10.34
C PHE A 99 -13.33 12.61 -10.52
N ASN A 100 -14.18 13.07 -9.60
CA ASN A 100 -14.70 14.44 -9.57
C ASN A 100 -13.60 15.51 -9.47
N ARG A 101 -12.41 15.19 -8.92
CA ARG A 101 -11.25 16.10 -8.91
C ARG A 101 -10.63 16.29 -10.29
N CYS A 102 -10.84 15.34 -11.19
CA CYS A 102 -10.33 15.36 -12.56
C CYS A 102 -11.39 15.86 -13.56
N GLY A 103 -12.55 16.34 -13.10
CA GLY A 103 -13.66 16.73 -13.98
C GLY A 103 -14.51 15.56 -14.48
N GLY A 104 -14.23 14.33 -13.99
CA GLY A 104 -15.07 13.17 -14.20
C GLY A 104 -16.37 13.21 -13.36
N PRO A 105 -17.27 12.23 -13.55
CA PRO A 105 -18.52 12.18 -12.79
C PRO A 105 -18.24 12.02 -11.29
N ALA A 106 -19.07 12.68 -10.46
CA ALA A 106 -19.01 12.56 -9.00
C ALA A 106 -19.71 11.31 -8.44
N GLY A 107 -20.33 10.50 -9.31
CA GLY A 107 -21.14 9.34 -8.95
C GLY A 107 -20.35 8.03 -8.84
N ARG A 108 -20.95 7.09 -8.10
CA ARG A 108 -20.53 5.69 -7.85
C ARG A 108 -20.57 4.81 -9.10
N VAL A 109 -19.89 5.20 -10.19
CA VAL A 109 -19.87 4.35 -11.40
C VAL A 109 -19.12 3.05 -11.11
N LEU A 110 -18.19 3.08 -10.15
CA LEU A 110 -17.51 1.93 -9.57
C LEU A 110 -17.44 2.18 -8.06
N ASP A 111 -18.26 1.49 -7.25
CA ASP A 111 -18.12 1.47 -5.77
C ASP A 111 -16.86 0.68 -5.36
N TRP A 112 -15.75 0.89 -6.07
CA TRP A 112 -14.54 0.12 -5.93
C TRP A 112 -13.48 0.94 -5.22
N TRP A 113 -13.23 0.59 -3.96
CA TRP A 113 -12.05 1.01 -3.23
C TRP A 113 -11.00 -0.09 -3.36
N HIS A 114 -9.74 0.29 -3.57
CA HIS A 114 -8.62 -0.64 -3.55
C HIS A 114 -8.01 -0.64 -2.16
N GLU A 115 -7.74 -1.82 -1.63
CA GLU A 115 -7.09 -1.96 -0.32
C GLU A 115 -5.79 -2.72 -0.49
N TYR A 116 -4.71 -2.16 0.06
CA TYR A 116 -3.38 -2.73 -0.02
C TYR A 116 -2.82 -2.98 1.36
N ALA A 117 -2.20 -4.14 1.55
CA ALA A 117 -1.36 -4.42 2.70
C ALA A 117 0.09 -4.06 2.33
N VAL A 118 0.71 -3.17 3.10
CA VAL A 118 1.98 -2.54 2.74
C VAL A 118 2.92 -2.48 3.95
N THR A 119 4.19 -2.81 3.75
CA THR A 119 5.19 -2.68 4.81
C THR A 119 5.56 -1.20 5.08
N PRO A 120 6.13 -0.87 6.25
CA PRO A 120 6.66 0.47 6.52
C PRO A 120 7.77 0.93 5.56
N GLN A 121 8.35 0.00 4.79
CA GLN A 121 9.36 0.27 3.77
C GLN A 121 8.75 0.53 2.38
N GLY A 122 7.43 0.37 2.23
CA GLY A 122 6.72 0.60 0.97
C GLY A 122 6.68 -0.60 0.03
N GLU A 123 6.86 -1.82 0.54
CA GLU A 123 6.58 -3.03 -0.23
C GLU A 123 5.10 -3.37 -0.12
N VAL A 124 4.41 -3.44 -1.25
CA VAL A 124 3.03 -3.92 -1.33
C VAL A 124 3.05 -5.45 -1.32
N VAL A 125 2.45 -6.05 -0.29
CA VAL A 125 2.52 -7.50 -0.06
C VAL A 125 1.23 -8.22 -0.43
N ALA A 126 0.11 -7.51 -0.48
CA ALA A 126 -1.17 -8.01 -0.96
C ALA A 126 -2.11 -6.86 -1.37
N GLU A 127 -3.03 -7.17 -2.28
CA GLU A 127 -4.22 -6.39 -2.58
C GLU A 127 -5.44 -7.18 -2.09
N ALA A 128 -6.42 -6.52 -1.48
CA ALA A 128 -7.63 -7.19 -1.02
C ALA A 128 -8.44 -7.70 -2.22
N PRO A 129 -9.12 -8.86 -2.08
CA PRO A 129 -10.01 -9.31 -3.12
C PRO A 129 -11.15 -8.30 -3.33
N PRO A 130 -11.73 -8.26 -4.54
CA PRO A 130 -13.02 -7.65 -4.81
C PRO A 130 -14.04 -7.86 -3.68
N TYR A 131 -14.73 -6.79 -3.26
CA TYR A 131 -15.93 -6.95 -2.43
C TYR A 131 -16.96 -7.79 -3.21
N GLY A 132 -17.21 -9.03 -2.74
CA GLY A 132 -18.12 -9.98 -3.38
C GLY A 132 -17.50 -11.33 -3.78
N GLU A 133 -16.19 -11.51 -3.67
CA GLU A 133 -15.51 -12.81 -3.87
C GLU A 133 -15.15 -13.52 -2.55
N GLU A 134 -15.77 -13.13 -1.44
CA GLU A 134 -15.72 -13.90 -0.19
C GLU A 134 -16.52 -15.20 -0.40
N SER A 135 -15.82 -16.32 -0.59
CA SER A 135 -16.32 -17.71 -0.48
C SER A 135 -17.10 -18.29 -1.68
N ALA A 136 -16.41 -18.54 -2.79
CA ALA A 136 -16.73 -19.71 -3.62
C ALA A 136 -15.88 -20.91 -3.15
N ALA A 137 -16.17 -21.41 -1.95
CA ALA A 137 -15.73 -22.77 -1.59
C ALA A 137 -16.35 -23.75 -2.62
N PRO A 138 -15.58 -24.68 -3.22
CA PRO A 138 -16.17 -25.66 -4.11
C PRO A 138 -17.13 -26.52 -3.29
N THR A 139 -18.43 -26.35 -3.52
CA THR A 139 -19.44 -27.28 -3.03
C THR A 139 -19.27 -28.54 -3.86
N PHE A 140 -18.53 -29.51 -3.34
CA PHE A 140 -18.64 -30.89 -3.81
C PHE A 140 -20.00 -31.41 -3.35
N ALA A 141 -20.91 -31.58 -4.31
CA ALA A 141 -22.09 -32.42 -4.21
C ALA A 141 -22.16 -33.28 -5.48
#